data_AF-A0A9E4S5W6-F1
#
_entry.id   AF-A0A9E4S5W6-F1
#
_cell.length_a   1.000
_cell.length_b   1.000
_cell.length_c   1.000
_cell.angle_alpha   90.00
_cell.angle_beta   90.00
_cell.angle_gamma   90.00
#
_symmetry.space_group_name_H-M   'P 1'
#
loop_
_entity.id
_entity.type
_entity.pdbx_description
1 polymer ?
#
loop_
_entity_poly.entity_id
_entity_poly.type
_entity_poly.pdbx_seq_one_letter_code
_entity_poly.pdbx_strand_id
1 'polypeptide(L)' 'MSVEFEISESFPVPPQVVYETWLDSAGHAAMTGSPASASEVAGGEFTAHDGYINGKNLELVPGKLIRQSWRTQQ' A
#
# COMPACT_ATOMS: atom_id res chain seq x y z
N MET A 1 -11.15 20.07 -8.48
CA MET A 1 -10.53 19.45 -9.68
C MET A 1 -9.73 18.26 -9.20
N SER A 2 -9.92 17.08 -9.78
CA SER A 2 -9.09 15.90 -9.49
C SER A 2 -7.85 15.96 -10.37
N VAL A 3 -6.68 15.74 -9.77
CA VAL A 3 -5.41 15.60 -10.52
C VAL A 3 -5.15 14.11 -10.70
N GLU A 4 -4.78 13.72 -11.91
CA GLU A 4 -4.36 12.36 -12.25
C GLU A 4 -2.90 12.40 -12.71
N PHE A 5 -2.10 11.45 -12.23
CA PHE A 5 -0.70 11.29 -12.61
C PHE A 5 -0.28 9.82 -12.45
N GLU A 6 0.81 9.45 -13.13
CA GLU A 6 1.36 8.09 -13.11
C GLU A 6 2.86 8.14 -12.79
N ILE A 7 3.32 7.19 -11.96
CA ILE A 7 4.73 6.98 -11.62
C ILE A 7 5.04 5.50 -11.88
N SER A 8 6.20 5.22 -12.48
CA SER A 8 6.67 3.87 -12.76
C SER A 8 8.13 3.72 -12.35
N GLU A 9 8.46 2.59 -11.72
CA GLU A 9 9.81 2.25 -11.26
C GLU A 9 10.00 0.73 -11.28
N SER A 10 11.24 0.25 -11.40
CA SER A 10 11.57 -1.18 -11.42
C SER A 10 12.46 -1.57 -10.24
N PHE A 11 12.14 -2.68 -9.60
CA PHE A 11 12.92 -3.20 -8.47
C PHE A 11 13.51 -4.57 -8.82
N PRO A 12 14.78 -4.86 -8.48
CA PRO A 12 15.43 -6.14 -8.77
C PRO A 12 15.02 -7.23 -7.76
N VAL A 13 13.71 -7.42 -7.56
CA VAL A 13 13.12 -8.40 -6.65
C VAL A 13 11.90 -9.06 -7.29
N PRO A 14 11.50 -10.27 -6.87
CA PRO A 14 10.28 -10.90 -7.36
C PRO A 14 9.03 -10.05 -7.05
N PRO A 15 8.03 -9.96 -7.95
CA PRO A 15 6.80 -9.20 -7.71
C PRO A 15 6.05 -9.60 -6.43
N GLN A 16 6.10 -10.89 -6.09
CA GLN A 16 5.49 -11.42 -4.87
C GLN A 16 6.07 -10.76 -3.60
N VAL A 17 7.39 -10.49 -3.58
CA VAL A 17 8.05 -9.85 -2.43
C VAL A 17 7.53 -8.43 -2.23
N VAL A 18 7.41 -7.65 -3.30
CA VAL A 18 6.85 -6.28 -3.22
C VAL A 18 5.40 -6.33 -2.74
N TYR A 19 4.62 -7.24 -3.32
CA TYR A 19 3.21 -7.41 -2.99
C TYR A 19 2.98 -7.75 -1.52
N GLU A 20 3.68 -8.77 -1.00
CA GLU A 20 3.57 -9.19 0.39
C GLU A 20 4.10 -8.12 1.34
N THR A 21 5.23 -7.48 1.02
CA THR A 21 5.82 -6.42 1.85
C THR A 21 4.90 -5.21 1.95
N TRP A 22 4.17 -4.87 0.89
CA TRP A 22 3.24 -3.74 0.89
C TRP A 22 2.00 -3.99 1.76
N LEU A 23 1.54 -5.25 1.84
CA LEU A 23 0.36 -5.65 2.60
C LEU A 23 0.68 -6.19 4.01
N ASP A 24 1.97 -6.30 4.35
CA ASP A 24 2.46 -6.59 5.69
C ASP A 24 2.79 -5.31 6.47
N SER A 25 2.32 -5.23 7.71
CA SER A 25 2.47 -4.01 8.52
C SER A 25 3.95 -3.70 8.83
N ALA A 26 4.74 -4.73 9.15
CA ALA A 26 6.15 -4.55 9.48
C ALA A 26 6.98 -4.21 8.24
N GLY A 27 6.72 -4.91 7.12
CA GLY A 27 7.34 -4.65 5.82
C GLY A 27 7.04 -3.25 5.29
N HIS A 28 5.78 -2.84 5.34
CA HIS A 28 5.37 -1.49 4.91
C HIS A 28 6.02 -0.41 5.76
N ALA A 29 6.06 -0.61 7.08
CA ALA A 29 6.74 0.32 7.99
C ALA A 29 8.24 0.42 7.72
N ALA A 30 8.91 -0.70 7.44
CA ALA A 30 10.33 -0.72 7.07
C ALA A 30 10.60 -0.02 5.73
N MET A 31 9.71 -0.17 4.74
CA MET A 31 9.83 0.47 3.43
C MET A 31 9.67 2.00 3.51
N THR A 32 8.73 2.47 4.32
CA THR A 32 8.37 3.91 4.42
C THR A 32 9.14 4.65 5.52
N GLY A 33 9.76 3.91 6.46
CA GLY A 33 10.44 4.49 7.62
C GLY A 33 9.47 5.08 8.66
N SER A 34 8.19 4.72 8.63
CA SER A 34 7.16 5.21 9.55
C SER A 34 6.14 4.12 9.89
N PRO A 35 5.45 4.18 11.05
CA PRO A 35 4.46 3.16 11.41
C PRO A 35 3.36 2.99 10.35
N ALA A 36 2.99 1.73 10.11
CA ALA A 36 1.93 1.35 9.19
C ALA A 36 1.11 0.18 9.77
N SER A 37 -0.17 0.14 9.43
CA SER A 37 -1.06 -0.99 9.66
C SER A 37 -1.62 -1.41 8.31
N ALA A 38 -1.37 -2.65 7.90
CA ALA A 38 -1.78 -3.16 6.61
C ALA A 38 -2.65 -4.42 6.77
N SER A 39 -3.46 -4.68 5.76
CA SER A 39 -4.30 -5.87 5.66
C SER A 39 -4.06 -6.52 4.31
N GLU A 40 -4.03 -7.85 4.27
CA GLU A 40 -3.95 -8.64 3.03
C GLU A 40 -5.33 -9.05 2.48
N VAL A 41 -6.41 -8.52 3.07
CA VAL A 41 -7.79 -8.87 2.71
C VAL A 41 -8.39 -7.79 1.81
N ALA A 42 -9.09 -8.21 0.75
CA ALA A 42 -9.90 -7.30 -0.05
C ALA A 42 -11.04 -6.74 0.82
N GLY A 43 -11.12 -5.43 0.87
CA GLY A 43 -11.98 -4.70 1.79
C GLY A 43 -11.40 -4.47 3.19
N GLY A 44 -10.16 -4.89 3.44
CA GLY A 44 -9.42 -4.53 4.65
C GLY A 44 -9.01 -3.05 4.63
N GLU A 45 -8.98 -2.44 5.80
CA GLU A 45 -8.47 -1.08 6.01
C GLU A 45 -6.95 -1.08 6.20
N PHE A 46 -6.31 0.04 5.88
CA PHE A 46 -4.89 0.24 6.14
C PHE A 46 -4.61 1.68 6.59
N THR A 47 -3.49 1.86 7.29
CA THR A 47 -2.90 3.16 7.62
C THR A 47 -1.40 3.16 7.31
N ALA A 48 -0.85 4.32 6.98
CA ALA A 48 0.58 4.52 6.77
C ALA A 48 1.02 5.90 7.29
N HIS A 49 2.33 6.08 7.47
CA HIS A 49 2.91 7.32 8.01
C HIS A 49 2.27 7.75 9.33
N ASP A 50 2.26 6.85 10.32
CA ASP A 50 1.71 7.10 11.66
C ASP A 50 0.23 7.55 11.65
N GLY A 51 -0.54 6.95 10.74
CA GLY A 51 -1.97 7.24 10.60
C GLY A 51 -2.30 8.46 9.75
N TYR A 52 -1.32 9.24 9.28
CA TYR A 52 -1.56 10.37 8.37
C TYR A 52 -2.24 9.91 7.08
N ILE A 53 -1.84 8.75 6.55
CA ILE A 53 -2.45 8.11 5.40
C ILE A 53 -3.41 7.03 5.88
N ASN A 54 -4.58 6.94 5.25
CA ASN A 54 -5.52 5.85 5.45
C ASN A 54 -6.27 5.49 4.16
N GLY A 55 -6.83 4.29 4.14
CA GLY A 55 -7.56 3.80 2.99
C GLY A 55 -8.07 2.37 3.15
N LYS A 56 -8.53 1.81 2.03
CA LYS A 56 -9.09 0.45 1.94
C LYS A 56 -8.55 -0.27 0.72
N ASN A 57 -8.26 -1.56 0.86
CA ASN A 57 -7.95 -2.44 -0.27
C ASN A 57 -9.23 -2.70 -1.07
N LEU A 58 -9.31 -2.21 -2.31
CA LEU A 58 -10.48 -2.37 -3.17
C LEU A 58 -10.42 -3.67 -3.97
N GLU A 59 -9.23 -4.03 -4.43
CA GLU A 59 -8.97 -5.24 -5.22
C GLU A 59 -7.54 -5.70 -4.97
N LEU A 60 -7.37 -7.00 -4.77
CA LEU A 60 -6.09 -7.63 -4.48
C LEU A 60 -5.92 -8.86 -5.39
N VAL A 61 -4.87 -8.85 -6.21
CA VAL A 61 -4.48 -9.99 -7.05
C VAL A 61 -3.05 -10.39 -6.66
N PRO A 62 -2.83 -11.56 -6.04
CA PRO A 62 -1.53 -11.97 -5.51
C PRO A 62 -0.38 -11.80 -6.52
N GLY A 63 0.64 -11.06 -6.10
CA GLY A 63 1.86 -10.81 -6.88
C GLY A 63 1.67 -9.99 -8.15
N LYS A 64 0.50 -9.36 -8.35
CA LYS A 64 0.13 -8.68 -9.60
C LYS A 64 -0.48 -7.30 -9.42
N LEU A 65 -1.44 -7.12 -8.51
CA LEU A 65 -2.19 -5.87 -8.38
C LEU A 65 -2.62 -5.61 -6.94
N ILE A 66 -2.33 -4.40 -6.47
CA ILE A 66 -2.92 -3.81 -5.27
C ILE A 66 -3.67 -2.56 -5.72
N ARG A 67 -5.00 -2.57 -5.63
CA ARG A 67 -5.85 -1.40 -5.89
C ARG A 67 -6.38 -0.88 -4.56
N GLN A 68 -6.07 0.36 -4.22
CA GLN A 68 -6.43 0.96 -2.93
C GLN A 68 -7.19 2.26 -3.14
N SER A 69 -8.15 2.53 -2.26
CA SER A 69 -8.52 3.92 -1.98
C SER A 69 -7.46 4.50 -1.04
N TRP A 70 -7.15 5.78 -1.20
CA TRP A 70 -6.12 6.44 -0.41
C TRP A 70 -6.52 7.90 -0.17
N ARG A 71 -6.36 8.35 1.07
CA ARG A 71 -6.50 9.75 1.49
C ARG A 71 -5.48 10.06 2.57
N THR A 72 -4.99 11.29 2.59
CA THR A 72 -4.34 11.85 3.77
C THR A 72 -5.40 12.45 4.70
N GLN A 73 -5.08 12.55 5.99
CA GLN A 73 -5.78 13.45 6.87
C GLN A 73 -5.64 14.89 6.34
N GLN A 74 -6.70 15.70 6.50
CA GLN A 74 -6.67 17.13 6.20
C GLN A 74 -5.86 17.88 7.25
#